data_AF-A0A8H7HM04-F1
#
_entry.id   AF-A0A8H7HM04-F1
#
_cell.length_a   1.000
_cell.length_b   1.000
_cell.length_c   1.000
_cell.angle_alpha   90.00
_cell.angle_beta   90.00
_cell.angle_gamma   90.00
#
_symmetry.space_group_name_H-M   'P 1'
#
loop_
_entity.id
_entity.type
_entity.pdbx_description
1 polymer ?
#
loop_
_entity_poly.entity_id
_entity_poly.type
_entity_poly.pdbx_seq_one_letter_code
_entity_poly.pdbx_strand_id
1 'polypeptide(L)'
;MNQPKEIRQNSLSESEVLYTALDTGPIVDPTMATEHENTFQPFTPPKLLVLKIGDQVELLIDIDDTLLKGNLGRVLGFYNATQVAISKDGSIYQNSSVPEVTGLENHPLVAFNVPLGVRKLLIMRERFRIELRGGQGEMYRTQLPLAVHYINGDI
;
A
#
# COMPACT_ATOMS: atom_id res chain seq x y z
N MET A 1 8.30 -0.36 34.28
CA MET A 1 8.26 -1.46 33.29
C MET A 1 7.07 -1.20 32.38
N ASN A 2 7.28 -0.58 31.22
CA ASN A 2 6.19 -0.20 30.30
C ASN A 2 5.86 -1.40 29.42
N GLN A 3 4.70 -2.01 29.64
CA GLN A 3 4.14 -3.02 28.76
C GLN A 3 3.80 -2.36 27.40
N PRO A 4 4.22 -2.92 26.25
CA PRO A 4 3.81 -2.40 24.96
C PRO A 4 2.29 -2.56 24.83
N LYS A 5 1.59 -1.45 24.58
CA LYS A 5 0.14 -1.44 24.46
C LYS A 5 -0.23 -2.01 23.10
N GLU A 6 -0.84 -3.19 23.10
CA GLU A 6 -1.43 -3.76 21.89
C GLU A 6 -2.41 -2.75 21.29
N ILE A 7 -2.29 -2.49 19.99
CA ILE A 7 -3.12 -1.48 19.31
C ILE A 7 -4.57 -1.98 19.34
N ARG A 8 -5.39 -1.39 20.23
CA ARG A 8 -6.84 -1.46 20.13
C ARG A 8 -7.29 -0.57 18.98
N GLN A 9 -8.07 -1.14 18.07
CA GLN A 9 -8.51 -0.63 16.76
C GLN A 9 -9.35 0.67 16.77
N ASN A 10 -9.28 1.51 17.81
CA ASN A 10 -10.12 2.69 17.93
C ASN A 10 -9.28 3.96 18.16
N SER A 11 -8.90 4.60 17.06
CA SER A 11 -8.84 6.06 16.97
C SER A 11 -9.19 6.46 15.54
N LEU A 12 -10.46 6.79 15.34
CA LEU A 12 -11.04 7.28 14.10
C LEU A 12 -10.40 8.63 13.74
N SER A 13 -9.68 8.70 12.63
CA SER A 13 -9.64 9.90 11.82
C SER A 13 -10.25 9.55 10.46
N GLU A 14 -11.41 10.12 10.16
CA GLU A 14 -12.13 10.02 8.88
C GLU A 14 -11.39 10.73 7.73
N SER A 15 -10.06 10.72 7.72
CA SER A 15 -9.26 11.36 6.67
C SER A 15 -8.82 10.31 5.66
N GLU A 16 -9.28 10.46 4.43
CA GLU A 16 -8.63 9.86 3.27
C GLU A 16 -7.13 10.17 3.29
N VAL A 17 -6.31 9.16 3.07
CA VAL A 17 -4.87 9.32 2.88
C VAL A 17 -4.55 9.14 1.39
N LEU A 18 -3.87 10.14 0.83
CA LEU A 18 -3.51 10.20 -0.58
C LEU A 18 -2.05 9.79 -0.76
N TYR A 19 -1.82 8.81 -1.61
CA TYR A 19 -0.49 8.35 -2.01
C TYR A 19 -0.27 8.67 -3.48
N THR A 20 0.48 9.73 -3.75
CA THR A 20 0.95 10.05 -5.11
C THR A 20 2.14 9.17 -5.47
N ALA A 21 2.09 8.56 -6.65
CA ALA A 21 3.17 7.75 -7.19
C ALA A 21 4.35 8.61 -7.67
N LEU A 22 5.54 8.03 -7.64
CA LEU A 22 6.73 8.61 -8.26
C LEU A 22 7.11 7.82 -9.51
N ASP A 23 6.96 8.44 -10.67
CA ASP A 23 7.36 7.84 -11.95
C ASP A 23 8.78 8.30 -12.33
N THR A 24 9.63 7.37 -12.77
CA THR A 24 11.00 7.63 -13.25
C THR A 24 11.24 6.89 -14.55
N GLY A 25 12.13 7.38 -15.40
CA GLY A 25 12.43 6.77 -16.69
C GLY A 25 12.69 7.81 -17.78
N PRO A 26 12.83 7.37 -19.04
CA PRO A 26 12.96 8.27 -20.17
C PRO A 26 11.77 9.23 -20.22
N ILE A 27 12.03 10.50 -20.56
CA ILE A 27 10.96 11.47 -20.83
C ILE A 27 10.25 11.00 -22.10
N VAL A 28 9.14 10.30 -21.91
CA VAL A 28 8.19 10.03 -22.98
C VAL A 28 7.41 11.32 -23.24
N ASP A 29 7.20 11.63 -24.51
CA ASP A 29 6.32 12.72 -24.94
C ASP A 29 4.98 12.64 -24.15
N PRO A 30 4.44 13.76 -23.62
CA PRO A 30 3.18 13.78 -22.87
C PRO A 30 2.02 13.04 -23.53
N THR A 31 1.95 13.05 -24.87
CA THR A 31 0.93 12.31 -25.62
C THR A 31 1.15 10.80 -25.53
N MET A 32 2.40 10.33 -25.61
CA MET A 32 2.74 8.92 -25.44
C MET A 32 2.54 8.45 -23.99
N ALA A 33 2.87 9.29 -23.00
CA ALA A 33 2.62 8.98 -21.59
C ALA A 33 1.13 8.64 -21.32
N THR A 34 0.20 9.37 -21.93
CA THR A 34 -1.25 9.14 -21.78
C THR A 34 -1.71 7.83 -22.46
N GLU A 35 -1.13 7.46 -23.60
CA GLU A 35 -1.42 6.18 -24.27
C GLU A 35 -0.83 4.98 -23.51
N HIS A 36 0.34 5.16 -22.87
CA HIS A 36 0.93 4.17 -21.97
C HIS A 36 0.10 3.99 -20.69
N GLU A 37 -0.52 5.06 -20.18
CA GLU A 37 -1.43 4.97 -19.03
C GLU A 37 -2.66 4.11 -19.32
N ASN A 38 -3.29 4.32 -20.48
CA ASN A 38 -4.44 3.53 -20.92
C ASN A 38 -4.09 2.09 -21.32
N THR A 39 -2.79 1.80 -21.40
CA THR A 39 -2.21 0.51 -21.77
C THR A 39 -1.66 -0.25 -20.57
N PHE A 40 -1.67 0.33 -19.36
CA PHE A 40 -1.01 -0.27 -18.21
C PHE A 40 -1.42 -1.73 -18.04
N GLN A 41 -0.39 -2.58 -17.94
CA GLN A 41 -0.56 -4.00 -17.70
C GLN A 41 -1.45 -4.20 -16.47
N PRO A 42 -2.29 -5.25 -16.45
CA PRO A 42 -3.00 -5.62 -15.24
C PRO A 42 -2.00 -5.64 -14.07
N PHE A 43 -2.42 -5.14 -12.91
CA PHE A 43 -1.61 -5.05 -11.68
C PHE A 43 -0.59 -3.90 -11.60
N THR A 44 -0.64 -2.89 -12.48
CA THR A 44 0.11 -1.64 -12.26
C THR A 44 -0.62 -0.76 -11.24
N PRO A 45 0.04 -0.31 -10.16
CA PRO A 45 -0.62 0.55 -9.18
C PRO A 45 -0.94 1.95 -9.76
N PRO A 46 -2.00 2.61 -9.26
CA PRO A 46 -2.46 3.89 -9.80
C PRO A 46 -1.50 5.04 -9.47
N LYS A 47 -1.53 6.10 -10.29
CA LYS A 47 -0.77 7.34 -10.04
C LYS A 47 -1.17 8.03 -8.74
N LEU A 48 -2.45 7.95 -8.39
CA LEU A 48 -2.99 8.41 -7.14
C LEU A 48 -3.77 7.26 -6.51
N LEU A 49 -3.33 6.81 -5.35
CA LEU A 49 -4.06 5.84 -4.53
C LEU A 49 -4.65 6.59 -3.34
N VAL A 50 -5.96 6.48 -3.16
CA VAL A 50 -6.67 7.05 -2.01
C VAL A 50 -7.14 5.90 -1.13
N LEU A 51 -6.82 5.95 0.16
CA LEU A 51 -7.20 4.92 1.12
C LEU A 51 -7.91 5.51 2.34
N LYS A 52 -8.87 4.77 2.87
CA LYS A 52 -9.54 4.98 4.15
C LYS A 52 -9.39 3.76 5.04
N ILE A 53 -9.51 3.98 6.34
CA ILE A 53 -9.69 2.86 7.28
C ILE A 53 -10.97 2.11 6.88
N GLY A 54 -10.86 0.79 6.78
CA GLY A 54 -11.96 -0.08 6.42
C GLY A 54 -12.05 -0.43 4.94
N ASP A 55 -11.32 0.27 4.06
CA ASP A 55 -11.26 -0.05 2.64
C ASP A 55 -10.77 -1.48 2.43
N GLN A 56 -11.43 -2.18 1.50
CA GLN A 56 -10.94 -3.44 0.99
C GLN A 56 -9.90 -3.17 -0.10
N VAL A 57 -8.76 -3.85 0.00
CA VAL A 57 -7.65 -3.71 -0.94
C VAL A 57 -7.20 -5.08 -1.43
N GLU A 58 -6.60 -5.10 -2.60
CA GLU A 58 -5.97 -6.27 -3.20
C GLU A 58 -4.46 -6.05 -3.30
N LEU A 59 -3.68 -7.07 -2.93
CA LEU A 59 -2.22 -7.05 -3.03
C LEU A 59 -1.77 -7.24 -4.49
N LEU A 60 -0.88 -6.39 -4.97
CA LEU A 60 -0.44 -6.38 -6.38
C LEU A 60 0.87 -7.14 -6.63
N ILE A 61 1.51 -7.71 -5.60
CA ILE A 61 2.77 -8.43 -5.71
C ILE A 61 2.77 -9.66 -4.81
N ASP A 62 3.68 -10.58 -5.09
CA ASP A 62 4.00 -11.65 -4.14
C ASP A 62 5.04 -11.13 -3.15
N ILE A 63 4.74 -11.21 -1.86
CA ILE A 63 5.66 -10.86 -0.76
C ILE A 63 6.36 -12.12 -0.26
N ASP A 64 5.61 -13.20 -0.05
CA ASP A 64 6.09 -14.50 0.39
C ASP A 64 5.11 -15.62 -0.01
N ASP A 65 5.42 -16.87 0.35
CA ASP A 65 4.64 -18.06 0.00
C ASP A 65 3.17 -18.03 0.47
N THR A 66 2.79 -17.09 1.35
CA THR A 66 1.43 -16.98 1.89
C THR A 66 0.76 -15.64 1.59
N LEU A 67 1.52 -14.60 1.22
CA LEU A 67 1.03 -13.30 0.78
C LEU A 67 1.37 -13.12 -0.68
N LEU A 68 0.41 -13.48 -1.51
CA LEU A 68 0.52 -13.50 -2.96
C LEU A 68 -0.34 -12.39 -3.57
N LYS A 69 -0.01 -12.06 -4.81
CA LYS A 69 -0.84 -11.19 -5.64
C LYS A 69 -2.28 -11.71 -5.66
N GLY A 70 -3.23 -10.80 -5.47
CA GLY A 70 -4.65 -11.12 -5.40
C GLY A 70 -5.18 -11.38 -3.99
N ASN A 71 -4.31 -11.51 -2.97
CA ASN A 71 -4.78 -11.59 -1.58
C ASN A 71 -5.55 -10.31 -1.21
N LEU A 72 -6.78 -10.49 -0.76
CA LEU A 72 -7.63 -9.42 -0.27
C LEU A 72 -7.28 -9.10 1.19
N GLY A 73 -7.30 -7.81 1.51
CA GLY A 73 -7.09 -7.30 2.85
C GLY A 73 -7.98 -6.12 3.18
N ARG A 74 -7.96 -5.73 4.45
CA ARG A 74 -8.69 -4.57 4.96
C ARG A 74 -7.73 -3.59 5.63
N VAL A 75 -7.83 -2.31 5.27
CA VAL A 75 -7.05 -1.24 5.90
C VAL A 75 -7.52 -1.06 7.35
N LEU A 76 -6.60 -1.15 8.31
CA LEU A 76 -6.88 -1.02 9.74
C LEU A 76 -6.49 0.35 10.31
N GLY A 77 -5.58 1.07 9.66
CA GLY A 77 -5.03 2.32 10.16
C GLY A 77 -3.84 2.77 9.34
N PHE A 78 -3.32 3.95 9.66
CA PHE A 78 -2.14 4.53 9.02
C PHE A 78 -1.12 4.89 10.09
N TYR A 79 0.13 4.46 9.90
CA TYR A 79 1.18 4.63 10.90
C TYR A 79 2.50 5.00 10.26
N ASN A 80 3.26 5.84 10.94
CA ASN A 80 4.64 6.09 10.59
C ASN A 80 5.48 4.83 10.89
N ALA A 81 6.41 4.47 10.00
CA ALA A 81 7.29 3.32 10.20
C ALA A 81 8.13 3.40 11.50
N THR A 82 8.44 4.61 11.99
CA THR A 82 9.16 4.83 13.26
C THR A 82 8.31 4.60 14.50
N GLN A 83 6.99 4.66 14.36
CA GLN A 83 6.03 4.50 15.47
C GLN A 83 5.61 3.06 15.69
N VAL A 84 6.05 2.12 14.84
CA VAL A 84 5.57 0.74 14.85
C VAL A 84 6.73 -0.22 15.06
N ALA A 85 6.54 -1.17 15.98
CA ALA A 85 7.37 -2.36 16.09
C ALA A 85 6.56 -3.59 15.65
N ILE A 86 7.16 -4.42 14.81
CA ILE A 86 6.58 -5.70 14.38
C ILE A 86 7.23 -6.80 15.22
N SER A 87 6.43 -7.52 15.99
CA SER A 87 6.89 -8.69 16.75
C SER A 87 7.04 -9.92 15.85
N LYS A 88 7.76 -10.93 16.36
CA LYS A 88 8.02 -12.19 15.64
C LYS A 88 6.75 -12.96 15.25
N ASP A 89 5.65 -12.73 15.95
CA ASP A 89 4.32 -13.30 15.70
C ASP A 89 3.48 -12.49 14.69
N GLY A 90 4.03 -11.40 14.13
CA GLY A 90 3.32 -10.49 13.23
C GLY A 90 2.43 -9.48 13.95
N SER A 91 2.43 -9.47 15.28
CA SER A 91 1.72 -8.46 16.06
C SER A 91 2.41 -7.10 15.90
N ILE A 92 1.59 -6.06 15.72
CA ILE A 92 2.05 -4.69 15.50
C ILE A 92 1.80 -3.88 16.76
N TYR A 93 2.88 -3.33 17.30
CA TYR A 93 2.89 -2.55 18.53
C TYR A 93 3.22 -1.10 18.19
N GLN A 94 2.38 -0.19 18.64
CA GLN A 94 2.71 1.21 18.53
C GLN A 94 3.67 1.58 19.66
N ASN A 95 4.84 2.09 19.31
CA ASN A 95 5.76 2.67 20.27
C ASN A 95 5.30 4.09 20.61
N SER A 96 4.37 4.21 21.55
CA SER A 96 3.85 5.50 22.03
C SER A 96 4.91 6.41 22.68
N SER A 97 6.14 5.92 22.86
CA SER A 97 7.27 6.72 23.37
C SER A 97 7.99 7.47 22.26
N VAL A 98 7.74 7.15 20.98
CA VAL A 98 8.24 7.90 19.83
C VAL A 98 7.22 9.01 19.52
N PRO A 99 7.60 10.30 19.65
CA PRO A 99 6.73 11.39 19.25
C PRO A 99 6.30 11.22 17.80
N GLU A 100 5.09 11.64 17.47
CA GLU A 100 4.67 11.73 16.08
C GLU A 100 5.59 12.69 15.33
N VAL A 101 6.37 12.12 14.41
CA VAL A 101 7.27 12.90 13.57
C VAL A 101 6.46 13.42 12.40
N THR A 102 6.21 14.72 12.41
CA THR A 102 5.52 15.42 11.32
C THR A 102 6.37 15.38 10.05
N GLY A 103 5.73 15.22 8.89
CA GLY A 103 6.40 15.24 7.57
C GLY A 103 6.97 13.91 7.08
N LEU A 104 6.93 12.86 7.90
CA LEU A 104 7.16 11.49 7.43
C LEU A 104 5.85 10.87 6.94
N GLU A 105 5.94 10.02 5.92
CA GLU A 105 4.77 9.34 5.35
C GLU A 105 4.17 8.32 6.34
N ASN A 106 2.85 8.35 6.49
CA ASN A 106 2.12 7.30 7.17
C ASN A 106 1.80 6.17 6.19
N HIS A 107 2.12 4.94 6.56
CA HIS A 107 1.91 3.74 5.76
C HIS A 107 0.65 2.98 6.22
N PRO A 108 -0.11 2.37 5.30
CA PRO A 108 -1.31 1.65 5.70
C PRO A 108 -0.95 0.33 6.37
N LEU A 109 -1.54 0.11 7.54
CA LEU A 109 -1.62 -1.18 8.17
C LEU A 109 -2.77 -1.97 7.55
N VAL A 110 -2.48 -3.10 6.91
CA VAL A 110 -3.48 -3.94 6.24
C VAL A 110 -3.52 -5.32 6.88
N ALA A 111 -4.73 -5.81 7.14
CA ALA A 111 -4.98 -7.19 7.52
C ALA A 111 -5.39 -8.00 6.29
N PHE A 112 -4.50 -8.87 5.81
CA PHE A 112 -4.74 -9.76 4.68
C PHE A 112 -5.30 -11.09 5.13
N ASN A 113 -6.25 -11.60 4.34
CA ASN A 113 -6.74 -12.97 4.47
C ASN A 113 -5.75 -13.91 3.78
N VAL A 114 -5.19 -14.84 4.54
CA VAL A 114 -4.27 -15.88 4.05
C VAL A 114 -4.81 -17.27 4.46
N PRO A 115 -4.34 -18.38 3.85
CA PRO A 115 -4.92 -19.71 4.11
C PRO A 115 -4.97 -20.14 5.59
N LEU A 116 -4.03 -19.66 6.42
CA LEU A 116 -3.92 -20.01 7.84
C LEU A 116 -4.43 -18.92 8.80
N GLY A 117 -5.16 -17.92 8.30
CA GLY A 117 -5.79 -16.88 9.12
C GLY A 117 -5.58 -15.49 8.57
N VAL A 118 -5.25 -14.55 9.46
CA VAL A 118 -5.08 -13.13 9.11
C VAL A 118 -3.65 -12.72 9.40
N ARG A 119 -3.00 -12.10 8.41
CA ARG A 119 -1.67 -11.49 8.58
C ARG A 119 -1.78 -9.97 8.49
N LYS A 120 -1.23 -9.28 9.50
CA LYS A 120 -1.20 -7.82 9.54
C LYS A 120 0.17 -7.33 9.07
N LEU A 121 0.21 -6.43 8.10
CA LEU A 121 1.45 -5.82 7.63
C LEU A 121 1.30 -4.31 7.45
N LEU A 122 2.37 -3.60 7.79
CA LEU A 122 2.56 -2.22 7.38
C LEU A 122 3.07 -2.22 5.94
N ILE A 123 2.29 -1.66 5.02
CA ILE A 123 2.59 -1.74 3.58
C ILE A 123 3.43 -0.55 3.15
N MET A 124 4.59 -0.85 2.57
CA MET A 124 5.56 0.13 2.10
C MET A 124 5.44 0.32 0.59
N ARG A 125 6.00 1.41 0.07
CA ARG A 125 6.08 1.63 -1.38
C ARG A 125 7.05 0.64 -2.02
N GLU A 126 6.67 0.15 -3.18
CA GLU A 126 7.45 -0.77 -4.01
C GLU A 126 7.71 -0.15 -5.38
N ARG A 127 8.76 -0.64 -6.07
CA ARG A 127 9.12 -0.17 -7.41
C ARG A 127 8.61 -1.14 -8.47
N PHE A 128 7.69 -0.66 -9.30
CA PHE A 128 7.08 -1.39 -10.39
C PHE A 128 7.80 -1.07 -11.70
N ARG A 129 8.29 -2.09 -12.39
CA ARG A 129 8.81 -1.96 -13.75
C ARG A 129 7.63 -1.90 -14.73
N ILE A 130 7.68 -0.96 -15.65
CA ILE A 130 6.67 -0.75 -16.67
C ILE A 130 7.41 -0.72 -18.01
N GLU A 131 7.06 -1.67 -18.88
CA GLU A 131 7.64 -1.78 -20.21
C GLU A 131 6.92 -0.83 -21.17
N LEU A 132 7.69 0.06 -21.81
CA LEU A 132 7.15 0.95 -22.83
C LEU A 132 6.94 0.15 -24.12
N ARG A 133 5.78 0.34 -24.75
CA ARG A 133 5.50 -0.25 -26.08
C ARG A 133 6.56 0.17 -27.09
N GLY A 134 6.93 -0.75 -27.98
CA GLY A 134 7.87 -0.48 -29.07
C GLY A 134 9.36 -0.50 -28.67
N GLY A 135 9.71 -1.03 -27.50
CA GLY A 135 11.11 -1.19 -27.08
C GLY A 135 11.81 0.12 -26.75
N GLN A 136 11.06 1.20 -26.51
CA GLN A 136 11.56 2.55 -26.23
C GLN A 136 12.17 2.71 -24.83
N GLY A 137 12.48 1.60 -24.16
CA GLY A 137 13.03 1.55 -22.81
C GLY A 137 12.00 1.17 -21.76
N GLU A 138 12.34 1.46 -20.51
CA GLU A 138 11.58 1.08 -19.33
C GLU A 138 11.30 2.33 -18.49
N MET A 139 10.08 2.42 -17.98
CA MET A 139 9.74 3.35 -16.93
C MET A 139 9.52 2.58 -15.62
N TYR A 140 9.59 3.28 -14.51
CA TYR A 140 9.40 2.71 -13.20
C TYR A 140 8.45 3.58 -12.41
N ARG A 141 7.48 2.94 -11.74
CA ARG A 141 6.56 3.59 -10.81
C ARG A 141 6.86 3.14 -9.39
N THR A 142 7.09 4.08 -8.49
CA THR A 142 7.19 3.80 -7.06
C THR A 142 5.85 4.15 -6.40
N GLN A 143 5.16 3.14 -5.86
CA GLN A 143 3.82 3.27 -5.25
C GLN A 143 3.56 2.11 -4.28
N LEU A 144 2.56 2.23 -3.40
CA LEU A 144 2.10 1.09 -2.59
C LEU A 144 1.61 -0.06 -3.50
N PRO A 145 1.93 -1.33 -3.17
CA PRO A 145 1.49 -2.51 -3.93
C PRO A 145 0.02 -2.87 -3.67
N LEU A 146 -0.87 -1.89 -3.69
CA LEU A 146 -2.29 -2.03 -3.37
C LEU A 146 -3.15 -1.44 -4.48
N ALA A 147 -4.30 -2.08 -4.72
CA ALA A 147 -5.43 -1.50 -5.43
C ALA A 147 -6.66 -1.51 -4.51
N VAL A 148 -7.49 -0.47 -4.58
CA VAL A 148 -8.80 -0.49 -3.91
C VAL A 148 -9.69 -1.48 -4.64
N HIS A 149 -10.27 -2.42 -3.90
CA HIS A 149 -11.14 -3.45 -4.43
C HIS A 149 -12.58 -3.12 -4.02
N TYR A 150 -13.32 -2.50 -4.95
CA TYR A 150 -14.75 -2.28 -4.77
C TYR A 150 -15.50 -3.57 -5.12
N ILE A 151 -16.21 -4.12 -4.15
CA ILE A 151 -17.16 -5.20 -4.43
C ILE A 151 -18.30 -4.56 -5.22
N ASN A 152 -18.55 -5.02 -6.45
CA ASN A 152 -19.67 -4.57 -7.28
C ASN A 152 -20.99 -4.82 -6.52
N GLY A 153 -21.49 -3.81 -5.81
CA GLY A 153 -22.63 -3.95 -4.92
C GLY A 153 -23.43 -2.67 -4.66
N ASP A 154 -22.86 -1.48 -4.88
CA ASP A 154 -23.58 -0.21 -4.73
C ASP A 154 -23.14 0.78 -5.82
N ILE A 155 -23.85 0.76 -6.96
CA ILE A 155 -24.02 1.92 -7.86
C ILE A 155 -25.51 2.06 -8.15
#